data_AF-A0A535XW08-F1
#
_entry.id   AF-A0A535XW08-F1
#
_cell.length_a   1.000
_cell.length_b   1.000
_cell.length_c   1.000
_cell.angle_alpha   90.00
_cell.angle_beta   90.00
_cell.angle_gamma   90.00
#
_symmetry.space_group_name_H-M   'P 1'
#
loop_
_entity.id
_entity.type
_entity.pdbx_description
1 polymer ?
#
loop_
_entity_poly.entity_id
_entity_poly.type
_entity_poly.pdbx_seq_one_letter_code
_entity_poly.pdbx_strand_id
1 'polypeptide(L)' 'MFQRVMYGQVREAYNALPDLSRLEIACALPLLLLTVILGVVPQPFIAYIEPSVDRLIRLATDPSFIVVAFK' A
#
# COMPACT_ATOMS: atom_id res chain seq x y z
N MET A 1 15.27 8.90 5.25
CA MET A 1 15.47 9.66 3.99
C MET A 1 14.81 11.03 4.04
N PHE A 2 13.53 11.13 4.40
CA PHE A 2 12.79 12.39 4.49
C PHE A 2 13.55 13.53 5.22
N GLN A 3 14.06 13.27 6.42
CA GLN A 3 14.84 14.27 7.20
C GLN A 3 16.09 14.78 6.47
N ARG A 4 16.78 13.93 5.70
CA ARG A 4 17.97 14.34 4.93
C ARG A 4 17.62 15.24 3.75
N VAL A 5 16.41 15.09 3.18
CA VAL A 5 15.96 15.82 2.00
C VAL A 5 15.23 17.11 2.37
N MET A 6 14.38 17.08 3.41
CA MET A 6 13.50 18.19 3.79
C MET A 6 14.10 19.10 4.88
N TYR A 7 14.99 18.60 5.74
CA TYR A 7 15.57 19.37 6.86
C TYR A 7 17.06 19.69 6.68
N GLY A 8 17.59 19.51 5.46
CA GLY A 8 18.95 19.90 5.10
C GLY A 8 19.10 21.40 4.83
N GLN A 9 20.34 21.87 4.64
CA GLN A 9 20.59 23.25 4.21
C GLN A 9 20.08 23.49 2.78
N VAL A 10 19.40 24.62 2.56
CA VAL A 10 18.88 25.01 1.24
C VAL A 10 20.05 25.39 0.35
N ARG A 11 20.14 24.76 -0.82
CA ARG A 11 21.17 25.04 -1.83
C ARG A 11 20.63 26.04 -2.85
N GLU A 12 21.46 26.98 -3.30
CA GLU A 12 21.04 28.01 -4.28
C GLU A 12 20.50 27.41 -5.60
N ALA A 13 20.99 26.23 -5.98
CA ALA A 13 20.51 25.50 -7.15
C ALA A 13 19.01 25.14 -7.09
N TYR A 14 18.39 25.14 -5.91
CA TYR A 14 16.98 24.81 -5.74
C TYR A 14 16.03 25.97 -6.02
N ASN A 15 16.53 27.21 -6.05
CA ASN A 15 15.70 28.40 -6.27
C ASN A 15 15.08 28.47 -7.68
N ALA A 16 15.64 27.74 -8.64
CA ALA A 16 15.15 27.67 -10.01
C ALA A 16 14.16 26.52 -10.25
N LEU A 17 13.90 25.67 -9.25
CA LEU A 17 12.96 24.56 -9.39
C LEU A 17 11.52 25.10 -9.38
N PRO A 18 10.69 24.71 -10.36
CA PRO A 18 9.27 25.06 -10.34
C PRO A 18 8.54 24.30 -9.23
N ASP A 19 7.50 24.92 -8.69
CA ASP A 19 6.57 24.28 -7.76
C ASP A 19 5.75 23.16 -8.44
N LEU A 20 5.11 22.34 -7.60
CA LEU A 20 4.23 21.25 -8.03
C LEU A 20 3.17 21.74 -9.01
N SER A 21 3.11 21.08 -10.17
CA SER A 21 2.09 21.39 -11.16
C SER A 21 0.71 20.88 -10.72
N ARG A 22 -0.36 21.50 -11.25
CA ARG A 22 -1.74 21.08 -10.93
C ARG A 22 -2.01 19.63 -11.32
N LEU A 23 -1.34 19.14 -12.37
CA LEU A 23 -1.45 17.75 -12.82
C LEU A 23 -0.72 16.79 -11.88
N GLU A 24 0.45 17.16 -11.37
CA GLU A 24 1.17 16.36 -10.37
C GLU A 24 0.34 16.18 -9.10
N ILE A 25 -0.30 17.26 -8.63
CA ILE A 25 -1.20 17.20 -7.48
C ILE A 25 -2.41 16.31 -7.79
N ALA A 26 -3.03 16.47 -8.95
CA ALA A 26 -4.19 15.66 -9.35
C ALA A 26 -3.85 14.16 -9.45
N CYS A 27 -2.63 13.80 -9.86
CA CYS A 27 -2.15 12.42 -9.89
C CYS A 27 -1.81 11.88 -8.49
N ALA A 28 -1.26 12.70 -7.59
CA ALA A 28 -0.90 12.31 -6.23
C ALA A 28 -2.13 12.18 -5.31
N LEU A 29 -3.15 13.02 -5.51
CA LEU A 29 -4.37 13.06 -4.72
C LEU A 29 -5.10 11.71 -4.59
N PRO A 30 -5.38 10.93 -5.67
CA PRO A 30 -6.07 9.65 -5.53
C PRO A 30 -5.26 8.64 -4.72
N LEU A 31 -3.94 8.64 -4.82
CA LEU A 31 -3.08 7.74 -4.04
C LEU A 31 -3.13 8.09 -2.55
N LEU A 32 -3.11 9.38 -2.21
CA LEU A 32 -3.28 9.85 -0.84
C LEU A 32 -4.66 9.47 -0.28
N LEU A 33 -5.72 9.69 -1.05
CA LEU A 33 -7.07 9.32 -0.65
C LEU A 33 -7.18 7.82 -0.36
N LEU A 34 -6.65 6.97 -1.24
CA LEU A 34 -6.64 5.52 -1.02
C LEU A 34 -5.85 5.14 0.23
N THR A 35 -4.70 5.78 0.47
CA THR A 35 -3.88 5.55 1.66
C THR A 35 -4.64 5.89 2.94
N VAL A 36 -5.35 7.02 2.95
CA VAL A 36 -6.16 7.45 4.10
C VAL A 36 -7.36 6.52 4.30
N ILE A 37 -8.08 6.16 3.24
CA ILE A 37 -9.24 5.26 3.32
C ILE A 37 -8.82 3.91 3.88
N LEU A 38 -7.74 3.32 3.35
CA LEU A 38 -7.21 2.05 3.85
C LEU A 38 -6.71 2.14 5.29
N GLY A 39 -6.14 3.29 5.69
CA GLY A 39 -5.66 3.51 7.05
C GLY A 39 -6.76 3.67 8.09
N VAL A 40 -7.85 4.37 7.74
CA VAL A 40 -8.96 4.66 8.68
C VAL A 40 -10.03 3.58 8.65
N VAL A 41 -10.43 3.10 7.46
CA VAL A 41 -11.49 2.10 7.27
C VAL A 41 -11.02 1.00 6.30
N PRO A 42 -10.20 0.04 6.78
CA PRO A 42 -9.72 -1.07 5.94
C PRO A 42 -10.78 -2.14 5.67
N GLN A 43 -11.82 -2.23 6.51
CA GLN A 43 -12.83 -3.30 6.49
C GLN A 43 -13.40 -3.68 5.11
N PRO A 44 -13.80 -2.75 4.22
CA PRO A 44 -14.33 -3.11 2.91
C PRO A 44 -13.30 -3.83 2.02
N PHE A 45 -12.02 -3.49 2.13
CA PHE A 45 -10.96 -4.18 1.39
C PHE A 45 -10.67 -5.56 1.99
N ILE A 46 -10.66 -5.67 3.32
CA ILE A 46 -10.43 -6.95 4.00
C ILE A 46 -11.56 -7.94 3.70
N ALA A 47 -12.82 -7.50 3.74
CA ALA A 47 -13.98 -8.33 3.43
C ALA A 47 -13.95 -8.90 2.01
N TYR A 48 -13.31 -8.21 1.05
CA TYR A 48 -13.13 -8.71 -0.30
C TYR A 48 -12.08 -9.84 -0.37
N ILE A 49 -11.05 -9.77 0.46
CA ILE A 49 -9.93 -10.73 0.48
C ILE A 49 -10.25 -11.96 1.33
N GLU A 50 -11.00 -11.77 2.41
CA GLU A 50 -11.42 -12.79 3.40
C GLU A 50 -11.86 -14.14 2.81
N PRO A 51 -12.80 -14.23 1.84
CA PRO A 51 -13.26 -15.53 1.33
C PRO A 51 -12.18 -16.32 0.58
N SER A 52 -11.20 -15.64 -0.02
CA SER A 52 -10.07 -16.31 -0.68
C SER A 52 -9.10 -16.86 0.36
N VAL A 53 -8.85 -16.10 1.42
CA VAL A 53 -7.99 -16.51 2.53
C VAL A 53 -8.61 -17.66 3.31
N ASP A 54 -9.91 -17.64 3.57
CA ASP A 54 -10.61 -18.73 4.26
C ASP A 54 -10.50 -20.06 3.53
N ARG A 55 -10.60 -20.05 2.19
CA ARG A 55 -10.37 -21.26 1.38
C ARG A 55 -8.94 -21.75 1.54
N LEU A 56 -7.95 -20.84 1.49
CA LEU A 56 -6.55 -21.20 1.66
C LEU A 56 -6.27 -21.80 3.05
N ILE A 57 -6.83 -21.21 4.11
CA ILE A 57 -6.69 -21.71 5.48
C ILE A 57 -7.30 -23.11 5.61
N ARG A 58 -8.49 -23.34 5.05
CA ARG A 58 -9.13 -24.66 5.06
C ARG A 58 -8.26 -25.71 4.36
N LEU A 59 -7.74 -25.40 3.17
CA LEU A 59 -6.84 -26.29 2.44
C LEU A 59 -5.56 -26.59 3.23
N ALA A 60 -4.99 -25.59 3.91
CA ALA A 60 -3.78 -25.76 4.71
C ALA A 60 -4.00 -26.52 6.03
N THR A 61 -5.21 -26.47 6.59
CA THR A 61 -5.55 -27.10 7.88
C THR A 61 -6.12 -28.52 7.69
N ASP A 62 -6.56 -28.86 6.48
CA ASP A 62 -7.10 -30.19 6.17
C ASP A 62 -5.98 -31.26 6.28
N PRO A 63 -6.09 -32.26 7.18
CA PRO A 63 -5.07 -33.31 7.34
C PRO A 63 -4.90 -34.16 6.07
N SER A 64 -5.88 -34.14 5.18
CA SER A 64 -5.86 -34.87 3.91
C SER A 64 -4.84 -34.34 2.91
N PHE A 65 -4.46 -33.05 2.99
CA PHE A 65 -3.42 -32.48 2.13
C PHE A 65 -2.02 -33.04 2.41
N ILE A 66 -1.72 -33.41 3.66
CA ILE A 66 -0.45 -34.08 4.02
C ILE A 66 -0.40 -35.49 3.39
N VAL A 67 -1.53 -36.19 3.31
CA VAL A 67 -1.60 -37.58 2.81
C VAL A 67 -1.51 -37.63 1.28
N VAL A 68 -2.01 -36.63 0.56
CA VAL A 68 -1.91 -36.55 -0.92
C VAL A 68 -0.52 -36.11 -1.38
N ALA A 69 0.18 -35.25 -0.62
CA ALA A 69 1.55 -34.83 -0.96
C ALA A 69 2.61 -35.93 -0.81
N PHE A 70 2.30 -37.00 -0.05
CA PHE A 70 3.22 -38.12 0.21
C PHE A 70 2.87 -39.41 -0.57
N LYS A 71 1.93 -39.34 -1.53
CA LYS A 71 1.57 -40.47 -2.40
C LYS A 71 1.89 -40.19 -3.86
#